data_AF-A0AAW6WDW8-F1
#
_entry.id   AF-A0AAW6WDW8-F1
#
_cell.length_a   1.000
_cell.length_b   1.000
_cell.length_c   1.000
_cell.angle_alpha   90.00
_cell.angle_beta   90.00
_cell.angle_gamma   90.00
#
_symmetry.space_group_name_H-M   'P 1'
#
loop_
_entity.id
_entity.type
_entity.pdbx_description
1 polymer ?
#
loop_
_entity_poly.entity_id
_entity_poly.type
_entity_poly.pdbx_seq_one_letter_code
_entity_poly.pdbx_strand_id
1 'polypeptide(L)' 'MKYIFKKEKYIEVNGMEDYKKQKAWVDYCDKEEVDFSNEAYTRYGVITKENFRRYVALKVWCEVVE' A
#
# COMPACT_ATOMS: atom_id res chain seq x y z
N MET A 1 1.65 7.06 -14.72
CA MET A 1 0.73 6.25 -13.88
C MET A 1 1.37 5.98 -12.53
N LYS A 2 0.92 6.72 -11.51
CA LYS A 2 1.37 6.63 -10.13
C LYS A 2 0.33 5.86 -9.31
N TYR A 3 0.78 5.00 -8.41
CA TYR A 3 -0.09 4.26 -7.48
C TYR A 3 0.03 4.88 -6.11
N ILE A 4 -1.10 5.35 -5.56
CA ILE A 4 -1.15 5.98 -4.25
C ILE A 4 -1.88 5.05 -3.28
N PHE A 5 -1.21 4.60 -2.23
CA PHE A 5 -1.84 3.75 -1.21
C PHE A 5 -2.98 4.52 -0.52
N LYS A 6 -4.13 3.88 -0.36
CA LYS A 6 -5.29 4.44 0.34
C LYS A 6 -5.69 3.53 1.49
N LYS A 7 -5.67 4.06 2.70
CA LYS A 7 -6.17 3.36 3.89
C LYS A 7 -7.60 2.84 3.70
N GLU A 8 -8.46 3.63 3.08
CA GLU A 8 -9.86 3.26 2.86
C GLU A 8 -9.99 2.01 1.99
N LYS A 9 -9.17 1.90 0.92
CA LYS A 9 -9.14 0.69 0.08
C LYS A 9 -8.57 -0.52 0.80
N TYR A 10 -7.58 -0.32 1.67
CA TYR A 10 -7.10 -1.41 2.53
C TYR A 10 -8.22 -1.93 3.44
N ILE A 11 -8.95 -1.02 4.12
CA ILE A 11 -10.07 -1.39 5.00
C ILE A 11 -11.20 -2.06 4.23
N GLU A 12 -11.50 -1.61 3.01
CA GLU A 12 -12.52 -2.23 2.14
C GLU A 12 -12.16 -3.67 1.77
N VAL A 13 -10.91 -3.93 1.41
CA VAL A 13 -10.45 -5.26 0.97
C VAL A 13 -10.20 -6.22 2.14
N ASN A 14 -9.62 -5.73 3.24
CA ASN A 14 -9.16 -6.57 4.35
C ASN A 14 -10.05 -6.48 5.59
N GLY A 15 -10.90 -5.47 5.70
CA GLY A 15 -11.78 -5.27 6.85
C GLY A 15 -11.13 -4.51 8.02
N MET A 16 -11.98 -4.09 8.96
CA MET A 16 -11.56 -3.29 10.11
C MET A 16 -10.73 -4.05 11.15
N GLU A 17 -10.88 -5.37 11.26
CA GLU A 17 -10.08 -6.16 12.21
C GLU A 17 -8.61 -6.21 11.80
N ASP A 18 -8.32 -6.45 10.51
CA ASP A 18 -6.96 -6.41 9.98
C ASP A 18 -6.36 -5.01 10.03
N TYR A 19 -7.16 -3.99 9.71
CA TYR A 19 -6.74 -2.61 9.92
C TYR A 19 -6.36 -2.32 11.38
N LYS A 20 -7.13 -2.77 12.36
CA LYS A 20 -6.79 -2.54 13.79
C LYS A 20 -5.46 -3.20 14.17
N LYS A 21 -5.17 -4.40 13.66
CA LYS A 21 -3.90 -5.10 13.91
C LYS A 21 -2.72 -4.38 13.27
N GLN A 22 -2.92 -3.81 12.08
CA GLN A 22 -1.88 -3.17 11.29
C GLN A 22 -1.95 -1.63 11.32
N LYS A 23 -2.70 -1.05 12.27
CA LYS A 23 -3.13 0.35 12.26
C LYS A 23 -1.98 1.32 12.04
N ALA A 24 -0.89 1.13 12.78
CA ALA A 24 0.28 2.01 12.71
C ALA A 24 0.90 2.03 11.31
N TRP A 25 0.97 0.87 10.65
CA TRP A 25 1.46 0.77 9.28
C TRP A 25 0.47 1.37 8.27
N VAL A 26 -0.81 0.99 8.33
CA VAL A 26 -1.82 1.47 7.37
C VAL A 26 -1.95 3.00 7.45
N ASP A 27 -1.99 3.57 8.64
CA ASP A 27 -2.09 5.02 8.83
C ASP A 27 -0.82 5.74 8.35
N TYR A 28 0.35 5.16 8.57
CA TYR A 28 1.62 5.76 8.11
C TYR A 28 1.72 5.78 6.58
N CYS A 29 1.19 4.76 5.93
CA CYS A 29 1.27 4.57 4.49
C CYS A 29 0.15 5.27 3.70
N ASP A 30 -0.87 5.81 4.38
CA ASP A 30 -1.96 6.50 3.72
C ASP A 30 -1.44 7.68 2.88
N LYS A 31 -1.83 7.70 1.59
CA LYS A 31 -1.45 8.69 0.56
C LYS A 31 0.00 8.62 0.08
N GLU A 32 0.74 7.59 0.46
CA GLU A 32 2.11 7.38 -0.02
C GLU A 32 2.14 6.73 -1.39
N GLU A 33 3.18 7.02 -2.18
CA GLU A 33 3.40 6.40 -3.49
C GLU A 33 3.91 4.96 -3.34
N VAL A 34 3.43 4.07 -4.21
CA VAL A 34 3.80 2.66 -4.25
C VAL A 34 4.48 2.35 -5.58
N ASP A 35 5.71 1.83 -5.49
CA ASP A 35 6.47 1.34 -6.62
C ASP A 35 6.20 -0.16 -6.85
N PHE A 36 5.62 -0.46 -8.02
CA PHE A 36 5.38 -1.83 -8.47
C PHE A 36 6.46 -2.36 -9.42
N SER A 37 7.58 -1.65 -9.61
CA SER A 37 8.67 -2.11 -10.49
C SER A 37 9.24 -3.48 -10.12
N ASN A 38 9.10 -3.90 -8.86
CA ASN A 38 9.53 -5.22 -8.36
C ASN A 38 8.40 -6.27 -8.26
N GLU A 39 7.18 -5.96 -8.72
CA GLU A 39 6.02 -6.85 -8.56
C GLU A 39 6.17 -8.20 -9.26
N ALA A 40 6.99 -8.26 -10.32
CA ALA A 40 7.26 -9.48 -11.08
C ALA A 40 7.75 -10.64 -10.20
N TYR A 41 8.42 -10.34 -9.08
CA TYR A 41 8.98 -11.34 -8.17
C TYR A 41 8.08 -11.65 -6.96
N THR A 42 7.25 -10.70 -6.52
CA THR A 42 6.54 -10.82 -5.23
C THR A 42 5.03 -10.81 -5.36
N ARG A 43 4.47 -10.37 -6.50
CA ARG A 43 3.05 -9.99 -6.69
C ARG A 43 2.62 -8.74 -5.88
N TYR A 44 3.54 -8.12 -5.16
CA TYR A 44 3.31 -6.93 -4.33
C TYR A 44 4.21 -5.78 -4.79
N GLY A 45 3.80 -4.54 -4.51
CA GLY A 45 4.61 -3.34 -4.65
C GLY A 45 5.25 -2.96 -3.31
N VAL A 46 6.20 -2.04 -3.36
CA VAL A 46 6.88 -1.49 -2.17
C VAL A 46 6.48 -0.03 -2.01
N ILE A 47 6.17 0.38 -0.78
CA ILE A 47 5.82 1.78 -0.48
C ILE A 47 7.11 2.60 -0.46
N THR A 48 7.20 3.58 -1.35
CA THR A 48 8.43 4.35 -1.58
C THR A 48 8.34 5.70 -0.90
N LYS A 49 9.16 5.88 0.13
CA LYS A 49 9.47 7.19 0.72
C LYS A 49 10.96 7.54 0.59
N GLU A 50 11.65 6.93 -0.39
CA GLU A 50 13.11 6.72 -0.52
C GLU A 50 13.73 5.54 0.30
N ASN A 51 13.05 4.39 0.32
CA ASN A 51 13.48 3.05 0.81
C ASN A 51 13.13 2.62 2.25
N PHE A 52 11.90 2.89 2.71
CA PHE A 52 11.31 2.03 3.75
C PHE A 52 10.80 0.71 3.14
N ARG A 53 11.74 -0.17 2.76
CA ARG A 53 11.48 -1.52 2.20
C ARG A 53 10.70 -2.47 3.13
N ARG A 54 10.27 -2.02 4.30
CA ARG A 54 9.60 -2.83 5.31
C ARG A 54 8.16 -3.17 4.95
N TYR A 55 7.56 -2.45 4.01
CA TYR A 55 6.12 -2.48 3.81
C TYR A 55 5.76 -2.81 2.37
N VAL A 56 4.93 -3.83 2.22
CA VAL A 56 4.41 -4.32 0.95
C VAL A 56 2.97 -3.85 0.76
N ALA A 57 2.62 -3.50 -0.47
CA ALA A 57 1.27 -3.08 -0.84
C ALA A 57 0.75 -3.85 -2.06
N LEU A 58 -0.54 -4.17 -2.08
CA LEU A 58 -1.23 -4.68 -3.26
C LEU A 58 -1.80 -3.52 -4.10
N LYS A 59 -1.87 -3.71 -5.42
CA LYS A 59 -2.49 -2.75 -6.34
C LYS A 59 -3.93 -2.41 -5.97
N VAL A 60 -4.68 -3.40 -5.45
CA VAL A 60 -6.08 -3.21 -5.03
C VAL A 60 -6.22 -2.24 -3.86
N TRP A 61 -5.16 -2.03 -3.08
CA TRP A 61 -5.13 -1.04 -2.00
C TRP A 61 -4.79 0.38 -2.48
N CYS A 62 -4.52 0.55 -3.78
CA CYS A 62 -4.03 1.81 -4.33
C CYS A 62 -5.07 2.50 -5.23
N GLU A 63 -5.07 3.83 -5.22
CA GLU A 63 -5.68 4.67 -6.25
C GLU A 63 -4.65 4.92 -7.34
N VAL A 64 -5.12 4.96 -8.59
CA VAL A 64 -4.23 5.17 -9.73
C VAL A 64 -4.44 6.57 -10.28
N VAL A 65 -3.35 7.32 -10.38
CA VAL A 65 -3.33 8.72 -10.84
C VAL A 65 -2.43 8.80 -12.08
N GLU A 66 -2.87 9.49 -13.13
CA GLU A 66 -2.09 9.66 -14.36
C GLU A 66 -0.84 10.52 -14.17
#